data_AF-A0A657EU27-F1
#
_entry.id   AF-A0A657EU27-F1
#
_cell.length_a   1.000
_cell.length_b   1.000
_cell.length_c   1.000
_cell.angle_alpha   90.00
_cell.angle_beta   90.00
_cell.angle_gamma   90.00
#
_symmetry.space_group_name_H-M   'P 1'
#
loop_
_entity.id
_entity.type
_entity.pdbx_description
1 polymer ?
#
loop_
_entity_poly.entity_id
_entity_poly.type
_entity_poly.pdbx_seq_one_letter_code
_entity_poly.pdbx_strand_id
1 'polypeptide(L)'
;NAIRVPQDYVTQSGPLREMNGSLGVLAQQLQNAKLQADAAHSALKQTDDLKPVFDQAFTKVVTTPADALQPLIPAAQTFTQQLVMVGDYIAQQGTQVSFVANGIQFPTSQQASEYNKL
;
A
#
# COMPACT_ATOMS: atom_id res chain seq x y z
N ASN A 1 -5.27 19.79 -1.69
CA ASN A 1 -6.66 19.99 -2.18
C ASN A 1 -7.61 19.24 -1.28
N ALA A 2 -8.51 19.94 -0.59
CA ALA A 2 -9.56 19.30 0.20
C ALA A 2 -10.63 18.76 -0.75
N ILE A 3 -11.11 17.54 -0.50
CA ILE A 3 -12.22 16.95 -1.26
C ILE A 3 -13.51 17.65 -0.83
N ARG A 4 -14.22 18.27 -1.77
CA ARG A 4 -15.44 19.07 -1.51
C ARG A 4 -16.66 18.57 -2.28
N VAL A 5 -16.45 17.84 -3.37
CA VAL A 5 -17.51 17.22 -4.17
C VAL A 5 -17.11 15.79 -4.57
N PRO A 6 -18.07 14.93 -4.91
CA PRO A 6 -17.77 13.56 -5.35
C PRO A 6 -16.82 13.50 -6.55
N GLN A 7 -16.84 14.52 -7.42
CA GLN A 7 -15.93 14.63 -8.56
C GLN A 7 -14.45 14.70 -8.13
N ASP A 8 -14.16 15.33 -6.98
CA ASP A 8 -12.79 15.43 -6.47
C ASP A 8 -12.24 14.06 -6.05
N TYR A 9 -13.11 13.15 -5.57
CA TYR A 9 -12.72 11.75 -5.30
C TYR A 9 -12.33 11.02 -6.57
N VAL A 10 -13.10 11.19 -7.65
CA VAL A 10 -12.79 10.56 -8.94
C VAL A 10 -11.45 11.05 -9.47
N THR A 11 -11.12 12.33 -9.28
CA THR A 11 -9.81 12.87 -9.65
C THR A 11 -8.67 12.30 -8.80
N GLN A 12 -8.93 12.00 -7.53
CA GLN A 12 -7.92 11.42 -6.61
C GLN A 12 -7.82 9.89 -6.69
N SER A 13 -8.84 9.19 -7.18
CA SER A 13 -8.82 7.72 -7.28
C SER A 13 -7.85 7.21 -8.34
N GLY A 14 -7.61 7.98 -9.41
CA GLY A 14 -6.59 7.69 -10.43
C GLY A 14 -5.18 7.49 -9.83
N PRO A 15 -4.62 8.51 -9.15
CA PRO A 15 -3.34 8.40 -8.44
C PRO A 15 -3.28 7.26 -7.41
N LEU A 16 -4.39 6.99 -6.70
CA LEU A 16 -4.45 5.86 -5.75
C LEU A 16 -4.36 4.50 -6.47
N ARG A 17 -5.07 4.32 -7.58
CA ARG A 17 -4.98 3.10 -8.39
C ARG A 17 -3.59 2.91 -8.98
N GLU A 18 -2.96 3.99 -9.43
CA GLU A 18 -1.56 3.98 -9.90
C GLU A 18 -0.60 3.59 -8.78
N MET A 19 -0.75 4.17 -7.58
CA MET A 19 0.03 3.78 -6.39
C MET A 19 -0.16 2.30 -6.02
N ASN A 20 -1.39 1.78 -6.08
CA ASN A 20 -1.63 0.36 -5.83
C ASN A 20 -0.88 -0.54 -6.84
N GLY A 21 -0.85 -0.13 -8.10
CA GLY A 21 -0.07 -0.79 -9.16
C GLY A 21 1.43 -0.73 -8.91
N SER A 22 1.96 0.44 -8.55
CA SER A 22 3.40 0.63 -8.27
C SER A 22 3.85 -0.14 -7.02
N LEU A 23 2.99 -0.26 -6.00
CA LEU A 23 3.21 -1.14 -4.84
C LEU A 23 3.31 -2.61 -5.26
N GLY A 24 2.54 -3.06 -6.26
CA GLY A 24 2.66 -4.41 -6.81
C GLY A 24 4.00 -4.66 -7.49
N VAL A 25 4.47 -3.69 -8.29
CA VAL A 25 5.79 -3.74 -8.90
C VAL A 25 6.89 -3.73 -7.84
N LEU A 26 6.76 -2.90 -6.80
CA LEU A 26 7.70 -2.85 -5.69
C LEU A 26 7.79 -4.18 -4.94
N ALA A 27 6.66 -4.84 -4.67
CA ALA A 27 6.66 -6.17 -4.04
C ALA A 27 7.47 -7.18 -4.86
N GLN A 28 7.25 -7.20 -6.18
CA GLN A 28 7.97 -8.09 -7.07
C GLN A 28 9.47 -7.78 -7.13
N GLN A 29 9.83 -6.49 -7.21
CA GLN A 29 11.21 -6.03 -7.21
C GLN A 29 11.93 -6.38 -5.90
N LEU A 30 11.28 -6.17 -4.75
CA LEU A 30 11.81 -6.53 -3.44
C LEU A 30 12.08 -8.03 -3.34
N GLN A 31 11.12 -8.87 -3.78
CA GLN A 31 11.28 -10.31 -3.77
C GLN A 31 12.45 -10.77 -4.68
N ASN A 32 12.56 -10.20 -5.87
CA ASN A 32 13.65 -10.52 -6.81
C ASN A 32 15.01 -10.05 -6.29
N ALA A 33 15.07 -8.88 -5.67
CA ALA A 33 16.29 -8.35 -5.08
C ALA A 33 16.76 -9.21 -3.89
N LYS A 34 15.83 -9.66 -3.04
CA LYS A 34 16.13 -10.57 -1.93
C LYS A 34 16.71 -11.89 -2.43
N LEU A 35 16.07 -12.53 -3.42
CA LEU A 35 16.57 -13.78 -4.00
C LEU A 35 17.97 -13.63 -4.62
N GLN A 36 18.23 -12.54 -5.33
CA GLN A 36 19.55 -12.26 -5.90
C GLN A 36 20.59 -12.04 -4.80
N ALA A 37 20.24 -11.29 -3.75
CA ALA A 37 21.12 -11.04 -2.62
C ALA A 37 21.45 -12.35 -1.87
N ASP A 38 20.46 -13.20 -1.63
CA ASP A 38 20.63 -14.51 -0.96
C ASP A 38 21.53 -15.45 -1.81
N ALA A 39 21.34 -15.45 -3.12
CA ALA A 39 22.17 -16.23 -4.04
C ALA A 39 23.63 -15.71 -4.07
N ALA A 40 23.81 -14.40 -4.15
CA ALA A 40 25.13 -13.78 -4.10
C ALA A 40 25.84 -14.04 -2.76
N HIS A 41 25.11 -13.91 -1.65
CA HIS A 41 25.60 -14.24 -0.32
C HIS A 41 26.07 -15.69 -0.22
N SER A 42 25.26 -16.62 -0.73
CA SER A 42 25.58 -18.05 -0.70
C SER A 42 26.76 -18.42 -1.62
N ALA A 43 26.99 -17.67 -2.70
CA ALA A 43 28.08 -17.87 -3.64
C ALA A 43 29.43 -17.33 -3.14
N LEU A 44 29.45 -16.51 -2.08
CA LEU A 44 30.67 -15.95 -1.52
C LEU A 44 31.49 -17.04 -0.82
N LYS A 45 32.73 -17.22 -1.29
CA LYS A 45 33.71 -18.07 -0.61
C LYS A 45 34.37 -17.26 0.51
N GLN A 46 34.13 -17.67 1.74
CA GLN A 46 34.65 -17.03 2.94
C GLN A 46 35.42 -18.07 3.77
N THR A 47 36.45 -17.61 4.48
CA THR A 47 37.10 -18.43 5.50
C THR A 47 36.18 -18.59 6.71
N ASP A 48 36.37 -19.65 7.50
CA ASP A 48 35.45 -20.04 8.57
C ASP A 48 35.27 -18.94 9.64
N ASP A 49 36.27 -18.09 9.83
CA ASP A 49 36.29 -16.96 10.75
C ASP A 49 35.53 -15.72 10.22
N LEU A 50 35.54 -15.49 8.91
CA LEU A 50 34.86 -14.37 8.27
C LEU A 50 33.38 -14.63 8.03
N LYS A 51 33.02 -15.90 7.78
CA LYS A 51 31.64 -16.32 7.52
C LYS A 51 30.61 -15.80 8.53
N PRO A 52 30.78 -16.00 9.85
CA PRO A 52 29.77 -15.57 10.81
C PRO A 52 29.59 -14.05 10.87
N VAL A 53 30.66 -13.28 10.68
CA VAL A 53 30.62 -11.81 10.68
C VAL A 53 29.86 -11.30 9.46
N PHE A 54 30.11 -11.91 8.29
CA PHE A 54 29.43 -11.54 7.07
C PHE A 54 27.96 -11.95 7.08
N ASP A 55 27.64 -13.17 7.53
CA ASP A 55 26.26 -13.66 7.70
C ASP A 55 25.46 -12.70 8.60
N GLN A 56 26.07 -12.22 9.69
CA GLN A 56 25.44 -11.29 10.61
C GLN A 56 25.21 -9.91 9.96
N ALA A 57 26.19 -9.41 9.22
CA ALA A 57 26.06 -8.15 8.48
C ALA A 57 24.95 -8.26 7.43
N PHE A 58 24.96 -9.33 6.63
CA PHE A 58 23.96 -9.59 5.60
C PHE A 58 22.55 -9.68 6.20
N THR A 59 22.38 -10.41 7.29
CA THR A 59 21.08 -10.52 7.98
C THR A 59 20.57 -9.14 8.41
N LYS A 60 21.43 -8.32 9.01
CA LYS A 60 21.06 -6.98 9.51
C LYS A 60 20.71 -5.99 8.41
N VAL A 61 21.40 -6.05 7.26
CA VAL A 61 21.28 -5.02 6.22
C VAL A 61 20.39 -5.43 5.04
N VAL A 62 20.20 -6.73 4.81
CA VAL A 62 19.40 -7.26 3.70
C VAL A 62 18.17 -7.99 4.22
N THR A 63 18.37 -9.06 4.99
CA THR A 63 17.27 -9.98 5.36
C THR A 63 16.24 -9.30 6.24
N THR A 64 16.66 -8.69 7.37
CA THR A 64 15.74 -8.05 8.31
C THR A 64 14.95 -6.89 7.69
N PRO A 65 15.55 -5.95 6.93
CA PRO A 65 14.80 -4.91 6.26
C PRO A 65 13.83 -5.45 5.20
N ALA A 66 14.23 -6.44 4.42
CA ALA A 66 13.35 -7.05 3.41
C ALA A 66 12.14 -7.72 4.08
N ASP A 67 12.35 -8.47 5.16
CA ASP A 67 11.29 -9.14 5.91
C ASP A 67 10.34 -8.14 6.60
N ALA A 68 10.87 -7.00 7.06
CA ALA A 68 10.04 -5.94 7.64
C ALA A 68 9.17 -5.24 6.59
N LEU A 69 9.65 -5.08 5.35
CA LEU A 69 8.92 -4.44 4.25
C LEU A 69 7.90 -5.37 3.59
N GLN A 70 8.16 -6.68 3.56
CA GLN A 70 7.29 -7.68 2.93
C GLN A 70 5.81 -7.58 3.35
N PRO A 71 5.44 -7.45 4.65
CA PRO A 71 4.03 -7.31 5.06
C PRO A 71 3.48 -5.90 4.89
N LEU A 72 4.33 -4.87 4.80
CA LEU A 72 3.89 -3.48 4.71
C LEU A 72 3.35 -3.13 3.33
N ILE A 73 3.91 -3.72 2.28
CA ILE A 73 3.46 -3.51 0.90
C ILE A 73 2.00 -3.98 0.71
N PRO A 74 1.60 -5.23 1.04
CA PRO A 74 0.21 -5.64 0.92
C PRO A 74 -0.72 -4.86 1.85
N ALA A 75 -0.27 -4.46 3.05
CA ALA A 75 -1.07 -3.59 3.91
C ALA A 75 -1.35 -2.23 3.27
N ALA A 76 -0.35 -1.61 2.64
CA ALA A 76 -0.50 -0.37 1.89
C ALA A 76 -1.40 -0.54 0.64
N GLN A 77 -1.32 -1.69 -0.03
CA GLN A 77 -2.21 -2.02 -1.15
C GLN A 77 -3.67 -2.14 -0.70
N THR A 78 -3.94 -2.89 0.38
CA THR A 78 -5.28 -3.01 0.97
C THR A 78 -5.82 -1.64 1.36
N PHE A 79 -5.02 -0.84 2.06
CA PHE A 79 -5.42 0.51 2.45
C PHE A 79 -5.76 1.39 1.23
N THR A 80 -4.93 1.35 0.19
CA THR A 80 -5.18 2.12 -1.04
C THR A 80 -6.45 1.65 -1.75
N GLN A 81 -6.73 0.34 -1.77
CA GLN A 81 -7.96 -0.22 -2.33
C GLN A 81 -9.19 0.20 -1.52
N GLN A 82 -9.11 0.22 -0.19
CA GLN A 82 -10.18 0.72 0.68
C GLN A 82 -10.49 2.18 0.38
N LEU A 83 -9.47 3.04 0.27
CA LEU A 83 -9.67 4.45 -0.09
C LEU A 83 -10.35 4.63 -1.45
N VAL A 84 -9.98 3.81 -2.45
CA VAL A 84 -10.63 3.83 -3.76
C VAL A 84 -12.09 3.38 -3.65
N MET A 85 -12.39 2.33 -2.90
CA MET A 85 -13.75 1.81 -2.71
C MET A 85 -14.65 2.85 -2.02
N VAL A 86 -14.13 3.52 -0.98
CA VAL A 86 -14.81 4.63 -0.30
C VAL A 86 -15.08 5.78 -1.28
N GLY A 87 -14.09 6.17 -2.07
CA GLY A 87 -14.23 7.22 -3.07
C GLY A 87 -15.24 6.87 -4.18
N ASP A 88 -15.20 5.64 -4.69
CA ASP A 88 -16.12 5.14 -5.70
C ASP A 88 -17.56 5.10 -5.18
N TYR A 89 -17.77 4.67 -3.93
CA TYR A 89 -19.09 4.66 -3.29
C TYR A 89 -19.70 6.06 -3.20
N ILE A 90 -18.91 7.04 -2.76
CA ILE A 90 -19.32 8.46 -2.70
C ILE A 90 -19.62 8.98 -4.11
N ALA A 91 -18.75 8.71 -5.09
CA ALA A 91 -18.93 9.14 -6.48
C ALA A 91 -20.22 8.61 -7.10
N GLN A 92 -20.60 7.36 -6.82
CA GLN A 92 -21.84 6.76 -7.30
C GLN A 92 -23.10 7.45 -6.78
N GLN A 93 -23.05 8.09 -5.61
CA GLN A 93 -24.20 8.84 -5.09
C GLN A 93 -24.44 10.16 -5.82
N GLY A 94 -23.47 10.61 -6.63
CA GLY A 94 -23.56 11.85 -7.41
C GLY A 94 -23.75 13.09 -6.54
N THR A 95 -24.44 14.10 -7.07
CA THR A 95 -24.64 15.40 -6.39
C THR A 95 -25.56 15.34 -5.17
N GLN A 96 -26.11 14.18 -4.83
CA GLN A 96 -27.01 14.03 -3.67
C GLN A 96 -26.25 13.97 -2.34
N VAL A 97 -24.94 13.74 -2.38
CA VAL A 97 -24.08 13.75 -1.19
C VAL A 97 -23.50 15.14 -0.96
N SER A 98 -23.66 15.67 0.26
CA SER A 98 -23.17 16.98 0.63
C SER A 98 -21.95 16.87 1.55
N PHE A 99 -20.90 17.64 1.26
CA PHE A 99 -19.71 17.74 2.11
C PHE A 99 -19.84 18.96 3.01
N VAL A 100 -20.15 18.72 4.28
CA VAL A 100 -20.22 19.75 5.32
C VAL A 100 -18.92 19.77 6.11
N ALA A 101 -18.64 20.86 6.84
CA ALA A 101 -17.32 21.29 7.31
C ALA A 101 -16.39 20.24 7.95
N ASN A 102 -16.87 19.06 8.37
CA ASN A 102 -16.06 17.92 8.83
C ASN A 102 -16.68 16.54 8.50
N GLY A 103 -17.58 16.42 7.52
CA GLY A 103 -18.27 15.14 7.28
C GLY A 103 -19.04 15.05 5.96
N ILE A 104 -19.50 13.84 5.68
CA ILE A 104 -20.26 13.49 4.48
C ILE A 104 -21.71 13.27 4.88
N GLN A 105 -22.64 14.01 4.27
CA GLN A 105 -24.07 13.86 4.51
C GLN A 105 -24.69 13.08 3.35
N PHE A 106 -25.27 11.92 3.67
CA PHE A 106 -26.01 11.10 2.73
C PHE A 106 -27.52 11.41 2.78
N PRO A 107 -28.23 11.31 1.64
CA PRO A 107 -29.69 11.49 1.59
C PRO A 107 -30.48 10.51 2.45
N THR A 108 -29.98 9.28 2.60
CA THR A 108 -30.65 8.21 3.35
C THR A 108 -29.75 7.61 4.42
N SER A 109 -30.37 7.12 5.50
CA SER A 109 -29.67 6.39 6.56
C SER A 109 -29.08 5.06 6.06
N GLN A 110 -29.69 4.44 5.05
CA GLN A 110 -29.19 3.22 4.43
C GLN A 110 -27.84 3.48 3.73
N GLN A 111 -27.73 4.57 2.96
CA GLN A 111 -26.47 4.95 2.32
C GLN A 111 -25.37 5.26 3.35
N ALA A 112 -25.69 6.00 4.40
CA ALA A 112 -24.74 6.25 5.49
C ALA A 112 -24.29 4.96 6.19
N SER A 113 -25.21 4.00 6.37
CA SER A 113 -24.89 2.70 6.99
C SER A 113 -23.97 1.85 6.12
N GLU A 114 -24.14 1.87 4.79
CA GLU A 114 -23.23 1.17 3.87
C GLU A 114 -21.85 1.85 3.84
N TYR A 115 -21.80 3.18 3.81
CA TYR A 115 -20.54 3.93 3.88
C TYR A 115 -19.71 3.57 5.13
N ASN A 116 -20.36 3.46 6.29
CA ASN A 116 -19.69 3.15 7.56
C ASN A 116 -19.15 1.70 7.66
N LYS A 117 -19.44 0.84 6.68
CA LYS A 117 -18.92 -0.54 6.61
C LYS A 117 -17.69 -0.69 5.71
N LEU A 118 -17.37 0.34 4.91
CA LEU A 118 -16.24 0.39 3.98
C LEU A 118 -14.95 0.80 4.70
#